data_AF-A0A950DSY1-F1
#
_entry.id   AF-A0A950DSY1-F1
#
_cell.length_a   1.000
_cell.length_b   1.000
_cell.length_c   1.000
_cell.angle_alpha   90.00
_cell.angle_beta   90.00
_cell.angle_gamma   90.00
#
_symmetry.space_group_name_H-M   'P 1'
#
loop_
_entity.id
_entity.type
_entity.pdbx_description
1 polymer ?
#
loop_
_entity_poly.entity_id
_entity_poly.type
_entity_poly.pdbx_seq_one_letter_code
_entity_poly.pdbx_strand_id
1 'polypeptide(L)'
;TLNQSVPYGTKIMSSPAVADLLGDGHKEIVLGRNEEYTAAQDGGLNASVDSYNAALAAAGSSGLFSSGNGRVYAVYSDGSDHPAQGCNAAGHGVPTNAYVCGWPTKVVKFDLELLPEVGSGVDTPPAVMPAADLPCPGDSTAGDRVGVFTSDGPAYIFAGDGKSCYGQAPSTSGQMADRVVGNSAESGNSTDTPYLVAVGDAAFGDLTGTGDYVLAAPTAGLIRAADIVLTDHQAGGEDDITAWSLTNLPQGAGPVPQPHPGFPHFVDDLQFFAGPAVADLNGLGPQEVLAGTAVSDFRAVTPGGVELPGWSKNTDGWIVETPAVGTIGSDQHQKVAVMDREGTLFVWQTTAGACSGASWPRYKHDDWNSGNFSTIAGRPETITDLGESAAGGTVTLTFTAPHGTLFCGNAAGYQIRYSTTGPVTDATWAQATLAGPTNSGGCTYTPAAADPAGTQETIKLTGCPSGQLYFDVQAFNNGSATGGNLAAISTTSSPQTSVPEVVFPVSLALGGVAAVAAWARRRRRVTKPERP
;
A
#
# COMPACT_ATOMS: atom_id res chain seq x y z
N THR A 1 -17.95 -20.21 -25.96
CA THR A 1 -18.42 -21.38 -25.19
C THR A 1 -17.53 -21.53 -23.97
N LEU A 2 -18.07 -21.24 -22.77
CA LEU A 2 -17.45 -21.57 -21.49
C LEU A 2 -17.19 -23.08 -21.47
N ASN A 3 -15.96 -23.53 -21.69
CA ASN A 3 -15.68 -24.96 -21.76
C ASN A 3 -14.35 -25.36 -21.11
N GLN A 4 -14.10 -24.79 -19.94
CA GLN A 4 -13.72 -25.60 -18.80
C GLN A 4 -14.66 -25.19 -17.68
N SER A 5 -15.62 -26.03 -17.33
CA SER A 5 -16.37 -25.86 -16.08
C SER A 5 -15.35 -25.78 -14.97
N VAL A 6 -15.33 -24.68 -14.22
CA VAL A 6 -14.47 -24.59 -13.03
C VAL A 6 -14.79 -25.80 -12.16
N PRO A 7 -13.85 -26.73 -11.96
CA PRO A 7 -14.11 -27.96 -11.23
C PRO A 7 -14.57 -27.68 -9.80
N TYR A 8 -13.93 -26.70 -9.14
CA TYR A 8 -14.20 -26.31 -7.76
C TYR A 8 -14.04 -24.81 -7.55
N GLY A 9 -14.89 -24.23 -6.70
CA GLY A 9 -14.86 -22.82 -6.35
C GLY A 9 -15.48 -21.88 -7.40
N THR A 10 -16.18 -20.86 -6.93
CA THR A 10 -16.81 -19.83 -7.78
C THR A 10 -16.87 -18.45 -7.10
N LYS A 11 -16.26 -18.33 -5.92
CA LYS A 11 -16.43 -17.22 -4.99
C LYS A 11 -15.16 -16.37 -4.98
N ILE A 12 -15.33 -15.08 -4.67
CA ILE A 12 -14.24 -14.22 -4.23
C ILE A 12 -14.21 -14.36 -2.71
N MET A 13 -13.11 -14.89 -2.17
CA MET A 13 -12.98 -15.18 -0.74
C MET A 13 -12.05 -14.19 -0.02
N SER A 14 -11.16 -13.52 -0.74
CA SER A 14 -10.28 -12.47 -0.21
C SER A 14 -10.67 -11.06 -0.67
N SER A 15 -10.16 -10.06 0.04
CA SER A 15 -10.30 -8.67 -0.36
C SER A 15 -9.26 -8.29 -1.45
N PRO A 16 -9.63 -7.47 -2.44
CA PRO A 16 -8.73 -7.13 -3.55
C PRO A 16 -7.62 -6.17 -3.13
N ALA A 17 -6.46 -6.25 -3.76
CA ALA A 17 -5.41 -5.23 -3.67
C ALA A 17 -5.54 -4.19 -4.79
N VAL A 18 -4.95 -3.01 -4.56
CA VAL A 18 -4.96 -1.90 -5.53
C VAL A 18 -3.53 -1.58 -5.96
N ALA A 19 -3.24 -1.69 -7.26
CA ALA A 19 -1.88 -1.60 -7.80
C ALA A 19 -1.86 -0.75 -9.07
N ASP A 20 -0.82 0.04 -9.30
CA ASP A 20 -0.56 0.63 -10.64
C ASP A 20 0.28 -0.38 -11.43
N LEU A 21 -0.37 -1.38 -12.03
CA LEU A 21 0.33 -2.51 -12.67
C LEU A 21 0.99 -2.11 -13.99
N LEU A 22 0.55 -1.01 -14.59
CA LEU A 22 1.05 -0.54 -15.88
C LEU A 22 2.06 0.60 -15.74
N GLY A 23 2.15 1.21 -14.56
CA GLY A 23 3.00 2.38 -14.30
C GLY A 23 2.50 3.64 -15.02
N ASP A 24 1.20 3.72 -15.30
CA ASP A 24 0.59 4.83 -16.04
C ASP A 24 -0.16 5.82 -15.12
N GLY A 25 -0.15 5.56 -13.80
CA GLY A 25 -0.82 6.37 -12.79
C GLY A 25 -2.30 6.01 -12.59
N HIS A 26 -2.86 5.12 -13.40
CA HIS A 26 -4.16 4.51 -13.14
C HIS A 26 -3.96 3.21 -12.37
N LYS A 27 -4.82 2.99 -11.36
CA LYS A 27 -4.72 1.80 -10.52
C LYS A 27 -5.66 0.70 -11.04
N GLU A 28 -5.16 -0.51 -11.10
CA GLU A 28 -5.88 -1.76 -11.34
C GLU A 28 -6.27 -2.43 -10.02
N ILE A 29 -7.21 -3.38 -10.13
CA ILE A 29 -7.69 -4.20 -9.03
C ILE A 29 -7.15 -5.62 -9.19
N VAL A 30 -6.43 -6.12 -8.18
CA VAL A 30 -5.87 -7.49 -8.17
C VAL A 30 -6.58 -8.33 -7.13
N LEU A 31 -7.03 -9.54 -7.48
CA LEU A 31 -7.71 -10.42 -6.54
C LEU A 31 -7.52 -11.90 -6.84
N GLY A 32 -7.45 -12.68 -5.75
CA GLY A 32 -7.58 -14.13 -5.79
C GLY A 32 -9.02 -14.58 -5.96
N ARG A 33 -9.19 -15.76 -6.53
CA ARG A 33 -10.47 -16.48 -6.58
C ARG A 33 -10.25 -17.88 -6.01
N ASN A 34 -11.26 -18.42 -5.32
CA ASN A 34 -11.18 -19.77 -4.76
C ASN A 34 -11.34 -20.89 -5.81
N GLU A 35 -11.15 -20.56 -7.09
CA GLU A 35 -11.24 -21.49 -8.20
C GLU A 35 -10.03 -22.43 -8.21
N GLU A 36 -10.26 -23.70 -8.53
CA GLU A 36 -9.22 -24.72 -8.57
C GLU A 36 -9.32 -25.57 -9.83
N TYR A 37 -8.16 -25.85 -10.43
CA TYR A 37 -8.03 -26.61 -11.67
C TYR A 37 -6.98 -27.69 -11.46
N THR A 38 -7.32 -28.95 -11.73
CA THR A 38 -6.33 -30.04 -11.65
C THR A 38 -5.19 -29.79 -12.64
N ALA A 39 -3.96 -30.20 -12.28
CA ALA A 39 -2.81 -30.04 -13.15
C ALA A 39 -3.06 -30.64 -14.55
N ALA A 40 -3.75 -31.78 -14.64
CA ALA A 40 -4.08 -32.44 -15.90
C ALA A 40 -5.02 -31.61 -16.79
N GLN A 41 -6.02 -30.94 -16.22
CA GLN A 41 -6.96 -30.08 -16.96
C GLN A 41 -6.31 -28.76 -17.39
N ASP A 42 -5.33 -28.30 -16.62
CA ASP A 42 -4.74 -26.97 -16.75
C ASP A 42 -3.37 -26.95 -17.45
N GLY A 43 -2.99 -28.04 -18.14
CA GLY A 43 -1.74 -28.11 -18.91
C GLY A 43 -0.48 -28.26 -18.06
N GLY A 44 -0.62 -28.67 -16.81
CA GLY A 44 0.45 -28.83 -15.82
C GLY A 44 0.39 -27.80 -14.69
N LEU A 45 1.28 -27.96 -13.72
CA LEU A 45 1.49 -26.99 -12.66
C LEU A 45 2.22 -25.76 -13.19
N ASN A 46 1.85 -24.58 -12.71
CA ASN A 46 2.60 -23.35 -13.01
C ASN A 46 3.80 -23.17 -12.08
N ALA A 47 4.67 -24.17 -12.03
CA ALA A 47 5.94 -24.10 -11.31
C ALA A 47 7.05 -24.72 -12.14
N SER A 48 8.13 -23.97 -12.36
CA SER A 48 9.30 -24.47 -13.09
C SER A 48 10.15 -25.42 -12.26
N VAL A 49 10.80 -26.38 -12.92
CA VAL A 49 11.65 -27.39 -12.24
C VAL A 49 12.94 -26.83 -11.65
N ASP A 50 13.34 -25.61 -12.06
CA ASP A 50 14.55 -24.94 -11.59
C ASP A 50 14.30 -24.00 -10.40
N SER A 51 13.05 -23.90 -9.93
CA SER A 51 12.65 -23.09 -8.76
C SER A 51 11.84 -23.87 -7.73
N TYR A 52 11.06 -24.87 -8.16
CA TYR A 52 10.22 -25.68 -7.28
C TYR A 52 10.96 -26.91 -6.75
N ASN A 53 10.94 -27.13 -5.43
CA ASN A 53 11.64 -28.25 -4.81
C ASN A 53 11.18 -29.62 -5.36
N ALA A 54 12.15 -30.47 -5.71
CA ALA A 54 11.90 -31.78 -6.31
C ALA A 54 11.15 -32.75 -5.38
N ALA A 55 11.33 -32.66 -4.06
CA ALA A 55 10.61 -33.49 -3.09
C ALA A 55 9.12 -33.10 -3.03
N LEU A 56 8.79 -31.81 -3.11
CA LEU A 56 7.40 -31.36 -3.25
C LEU A 56 6.81 -31.83 -4.58
N ALA A 57 7.53 -31.70 -5.69
CA ALA A 57 7.07 -32.22 -6.97
C ALA A 57 6.82 -33.74 -6.95
N ALA A 58 7.68 -34.50 -6.26
CA ALA A 58 7.52 -35.94 -6.07
C ALA A 58 6.32 -36.27 -5.18
N ALA A 59 6.13 -35.53 -4.08
CA ALA A 59 4.98 -35.70 -3.19
C ALA A 59 3.66 -35.38 -3.91
N GLY A 60 3.58 -34.26 -4.63
CA GLY A 60 2.39 -33.88 -5.41
C GLY A 60 2.05 -34.85 -6.56
N SER A 61 3.00 -35.68 -6.99
CA SER A 61 2.77 -36.73 -8.01
C SER A 61 2.61 -38.14 -7.43
N SER A 62 2.72 -38.31 -6.12
CA SER A 62 2.63 -39.61 -5.44
C SER A 62 1.22 -40.20 -5.43
N GLY A 63 0.20 -39.38 -5.70
CA GLY A 63 -1.21 -39.73 -5.53
C GLY A 63 -1.72 -39.57 -4.10
N LEU A 64 -0.86 -39.16 -3.16
CA LEU A 64 -1.26 -38.76 -1.81
C LEU A 64 -1.97 -37.40 -1.79
N PHE A 65 -1.50 -36.48 -2.63
CA PHE A 65 -2.06 -35.14 -2.81
C PHE A 65 -2.65 -34.99 -4.20
N SER A 66 -3.64 -34.12 -4.34
CA SER A 66 -4.22 -33.74 -5.62
C SER A 66 -3.72 -32.35 -6.02
N SER A 67 -2.56 -32.24 -6.67
CA SER A 67 -2.02 -30.92 -7.05
C SER A 67 -2.71 -30.28 -8.26
N GLY A 68 -2.80 -28.95 -8.24
CA GLY A 68 -3.40 -28.17 -9.30
C GLY A 68 -2.98 -26.70 -9.28
N ASN A 69 -3.82 -25.84 -9.84
CA ASN A 69 -3.62 -24.40 -9.82
C ASN A 69 -4.91 -23.67 -9.41
N GLY A 70 -4.75 -22.58 -8.67
CA GLY A 70 -5.73 -21.52 -8.55
C GLY A 70 -5.57 -20.42 -9.60
N ARG A 71 -6.29 -19.31 -9.39
CA ARG A 71 -6.25 -18.13 -10.27
C ARG A 71 -6.21 -16.82 -9.51
N VAL A 72 -5.35 -15.92 -10.00
CA VAL A 72 -5.35 -14.51 -9.64
C VAL A 72 -5.70 -13.69 -10.86
N TYR A 73 -6.55 -12.70 -10.67
CA TYR A 73 -7.05 -11.81 -11.72
C TYR A 73 -6.55 -10.39 -11.46
N ALA A 74 -6.25 -9.67 -12.53
CA ALA A 74 -6.11 -8.22 -12.52
C ALA A 74 -7.13 -7.60 -13.48
N VAL A 75 -7.81 -6.55 -13.03
CA VAL A 75 -8.92 -5.89 -13.74
C VAL A 75 -8.63 -4.40 -13.84
N TYR A 76 -8.88 -3.80 -15.00
CA TYR A 76 -8.83 -2.36 -15.17
C TYR A 76 -9.84 -1.65 -14.26
N SER A 77 -9.52 -0.43 -13.80
CA SER A 77 -10.41 0.33 -12.91
C SER A 77 -11.76 0.71 -13.53
N ASP A 78 -11.86 0.80 -14.85
CA ASP A 78 -13.09 1.00 -15.61
C ASP A 78 -13.76 -0.32 -16.06
N GLY A 79 -13.19 -1.47 -15.67
CA GLY A 79 -13.77 -2.79 -15.89
C GLY A 79 -14.12 -3.05 -17.36
N SER A 80 -15.35 -3.50 -17.64
CA SER A 80 -15.77 -3.81 -19.00
C SER A 80 -16.01 -2.59 -19.89
N ASP A 81 -15.90 -1.36 -19.37
CA ASP A 81 -15.92 -0.14 -20.18
C ASP A 81 -14.53 0.14 -20.79
N HIS A 82 -13.49 -0.57 -20.33
CA HIS A 82 -12.14 -0.45 -20.87
C HIS A 82 -12.10 -0.80 -22.36
N PRO A 83 -11.34 -0.07 -23.20
CA PRO A 83 -11.17 -0.43 -24.60
C PRO A 83 -10.62 -1.85 -24.78
N ALA A 84 -11.14 -2.61 -25.74
CA ALA A 84 -10.61 -3.93 -26.05
C ALA A 84 -9.14 -3.84 -26.47
N GLN A 85 -8.26 -4.61 -25.82
CA GLN A 85 -6.85 -4.71 -26.16
C GLN A 85 -6.61 -5.97 -27.03
N GLY A 86 -5.55 -5.95 -27.84
CA GLY A 86 -5.19 -7.10 -28.69
C GLY A 86 -4.66 -8.32 -27.91
N CYS A 87 -4.33 -8.13 -26.63
CA CYS A 87 -3.75 -9.12 -25.75
C CYS A 87 -4.81 -9.90 -24.92
N ASN A 88 -6.07 -9.43 -24.87
CA ASN A 88 -7.06 -10.03 -23.98
C ASN A 88 -7.39 -11.44 -24.49
N ALA A 89 -7.10 -12.45 -23.66
CA ALA A 89 -7.42 -13.83 -23.99
C ALA A 89 -8.93 -14.07 -24.01
N ALA A 90 -9.40 -14.92 -24.93
CA ALA A 90 -10.79 -15.37 -24.95
C ALA A 90 -11.00 -16.51 -23.94
N GLY A 91 -11.96 -16.35 -23.03
CA GLY A 91 -12.23 -17.31 -21.94
C GLY A 91 -12.45 -16.58 -20.62
N HIS A 92 -12.96 -17.26 -19.59
CA HIS A 92 -13.23 -16.73 -18.23
C HIS A 92 -14.55 -16.01 -17.95
N GLY A 93 -15.49 -15.93 -18.90
CA GLY A 93 -16.90 -15.59 -18.60
C GLY A 93 -17.23 -14.13 -18.28
N VAL A 94 -16.24 -13.23 -18.29
CA VAL A 94 -16.37 -11.76 -18.24
C VAL A 94 -16.00 -11.19 -19.62
N PRO A 95 -16.50 -10.00 -20.03
CA PRO A 95 -16.00 -9.33 -21.22
C PRO A 95 -14.46 -9.24 -21.18
N THR A 96 -13.81 -9.77 -22.21
CA THR A 96 -12.35 -9.97 -22.22
C THR A 96 -11.59 -8.68 -21.97
N ASN A 97 -12.15 -7.54 -22.40
CA ASN A 97 -11.59 -6.20 -22.26
C ASN A 97 -11.46 -5.70 -20.81
N ALA A 98 -12.12 -6.33 -19.84
CA ALA A 98 -11.99 -5.95 -18.43
C ALA A 98 -10.64 -6.36 -17.80
N TYR A 99 -10.00 -7.40 -18.33
CA TYR A 99 -8.77 -7.94 -17.73
C TYR A 99 -7.53 -7.26 -18.27
N VAL A 100 -6.57 -7.01 -17.37
CA VAL A 100 -5.25 -6.51 -17.74
C VAL A 100 -4.54 -7.53 -18.63
N CYS A 101 -3.77 -7.06 -19.62
CA CYS A 101 -2.99 -7.93 -20.49
C CYS A 101 -2.16 -8.95 -19.71
N GLY A 102 -2.24 -10.23 -20.09
CA GLY A 102 -1.49 -11.32 -19.46
C GLY A 102 -2.16 -11.96 -18.24
N TRP A 103 -3.24 -11.34 -17.72
CA TRP A 103 -4.07 -11.89 -16.65
C TRP A 103 -5.34 -12.58 -17.21
N PRO A 104 -5.95 -13.53 -16.47
CA PRO A 104 -5.53 -14.08 -15.18
C PRO A 104 -4.29 -14.98 -15.25
N THR A 105 -3.58 -15.09 -14.13
CA THR A 105 -2.40 -15.96 -13.99
C THR A 105 -2.66 -17.15 -13.05
N LYS A 106 -1.85 -18.20 -13.21
CA LYS A 106 -1.98 -19.47 -12.48
C LYS A 106 -1.10 -19.44 -11.24
N VAL A 107 -1.61 -19.91 -10.10
CA VAL A 107 -0.84 -20.07 -8.86
C VAL A 107 -0.99 -21.52 -8.41
N VAL A 108 0.11 -22.23 -8.19
CA VAL A 108 0.04 -23.66 -7.81
C VAL A 108 -0.66 -23.81 -6.47
N LYS A 109 -1.57 -24.78 -6.40
CA LYS A 109 -2.18 -25.28 -5.17
C LYS A 109 -1.71 -26.73 -4.97
N PHE A 110 -1.04 -27.00 -3.85
CA PHE A 110 -0.36 -28.28 -3.65
C PHE A 110 -1.34 -29.43 -3.45
N ASP A 111 -2.39 -29.20 -2.68
CA ASP A 111 -3.50 -30.10 -2.50
C ASP A 111 -4.83 -29.37 -2.73
N LEU A 112 -5.53 -29.77 -3.78
CA LEU A 112 -6.86 -29.26 -4.10
C LEU A 112 -7.86 -29.65 -3.02
N GLU A 113 -8.89 -28.83 -2.83
CA GLU A 113 -9.94 -29.04 -1.83
C GLU A 113 -9.44 -29.18 -0.37
N LEU A 114 -8.22 -28.72 -0.06
CA LEU A 114 -7.59 -28.85 1.27
C LEU A 114 -8.55 -28.54 2.44
N LEU A 115 -9.21 -27.38 2.38
CA LEU A 115 -10.32 -27.03 3.27
C LEU A 115 -11.47 -26.48 2.42
N PRO A 116 -12.56 -27.23 2.23
CA PRO A 116 -13.67 -26.77 1.40
C PRO A 116 -14.16 -25.38 1.81
N GLU A 117 -14.27 -24.49 0.82
CA GLU A 117 -14.61 -23.06 0.93
C GLU A 117 -13.51 -22.12 1.43
N VAL A 118 -12.78 -22.45 2.50
CA VAL A 118 -11.90 -21.52 3.24
C VAL A 118 -10.40 -21.75 3.05
N GLY A 119 -10.00 -22.86 2.43
CA GLY A 119 -8.62 -23.19 2.04
C GLY A 119 -8.59 -23.59 0.57
N SER A 120 -9.30 -22.84 -0.27
CA SER A 120 -9.56 -23.16 -1.68
C SER A 120 -9.03 -22.09 -2.62
N GLY A 121 -8.42 -22.54 -3.72
CA GLY A 121 -7.83 -21.67 -4.74
C GLY A 121 -6.89 -20.61 -4.15
N VAL A 122 -7.04 -19.36 -4.60
CA VAL A 122 -6.36 -18.20 -4.00
C VAL A 122 -7.38 -17.44 -3.15
N ASP A 123 -7.31 -17.67 -1.85
CA ASP A 123 -8.21 -17.15 -0.81
C ASP A 123 -7.55 -16.11 0.10
N THR A 124 -6.34 -15.69 -0.25
CA THR A 124 -5.55 -14.69 0.47
C THR A 124 -5.53 -13.39 -0.35
N PRO A 125 -5.47 -12.21 0.31
CA PRO A 125 -5.37 -10.93 -0.38
C PRO A 125 -3.97 -10.80 -0.99
N PRO A 126 -3.85 -10.34 -2.25
CA PRO A 126 -2.55 -10.02 -2.81
C PRO A 126 -1.83 -8.92 -2.00
N ALA A 127 -0.52 -9.02 -1.90
CA ALA A 127 0.34 -7.93 -1.47
C ALA A 127 0.97 -7.26 -2.70
N VAL A 128 1.17 -5.94 -2.66
CA VAL A 128 1.67 -5.16 -3.79
C VAL A 128 2.86 -4.32 -3.36
N MET A 129 3.91 -4.30 -4.17
CA MET A 129 5.13 -3.50 -3.93
C MET A 129 5.53 -2.75 -5.21
N PRO A 130 5.93 -1.47 -5.15
CA PRO A 130 6.34 -0.73 -6.35
C PRO A 130 7.53 -1.36 -7.07
N ALA A 131 7.56 -1.24 -8.40
CA ALA A 131 8.73 -1.64 -9.19
C ALA A 131 10.02 -0.91 -8.80
N ALA A 132 9.91 0.31 -8.28
CA ALA A 132 11.04 1.10 -7.82
C ALA A 132 11.74 0.47 -6.61
N ASP A 133 10.97 -0.15 -5.72
CA ASP A 133 11.46 -0.83 -4.51
C ASP A 133 11.81 -2.29 -4.80
N LEU A 134 11.05 -2.94 -5.69
CA LEU A 134 11.26 -4.32 -6.13
C LEU A 134 11.44 -4.43 -7.66
N PRO A 135 12.64 -4.14 -8.18
CA PRO A 135 12.94 -4.32 -9.60
C PRO A 135 13.03 -5.82 -9.94
N CYS A 136 12.32 -6.23 -10.99
CA CYS A 136 12.36 -7.60 -11.48
C CYS A 136 13.55 -7.82 -12.42
N PRO A 137 14.36 -8.88 -12.24
CA PRO A 137 15.49 -9.14 -13.12
C PRO A 137 15.09 -9.26 -14.60
N GLY A 138 15.57 -8.33 -15.43
CA GLY A 138 15.30 -8.34 -16.87
C GLY A 138 13.95 -7.73 -17.28
N ASP A 139 13.18 -7.21 -16.32
CA ASP A 139 11.97 -6.43 -16.56
C ASP A 139 12.25 -4.94 -16.25
N SER A 140 11.87 -4.08 -17.20
CA SER A 140 12.05 -2.63 -17.11
C SER A 140 10.72 -1.87 -17.02
N THR A 141 9.61 -2.59 -16.87
CA THR A 141 8.30 -2.00 -16.64
C THR A 141 8.26 -1.27 -15.30
N ALA A 142 7.58 -0.12 -15.30
CA ALA A 142 7.42 0.73 -14.13
C ALA A 142 6.29 0.29 -13.19
N GLY A 143 5.49 -0.70 -13.59
CA GLY A 143 4.30 -1.11 -12.87
C GLY A 143 4.58 -1.96 -11.63
N ASP A 144 3.70 -1.86 -10.63
CA ASP A 144 3.81 -2.56 -9.36
C ASP A 144 3.98 -4.09 -9.50
N ARG A 145 4.59 -4.72 -8.50
CA ARG A 145 4.77 -6.17 -8.35
C ARG A 145 3.73 -6.74 -7.41
N VAL A 146 3.24 -7.94 -7.71
CA VAL A 146 2.17 -8.60 -6.97
C VAL A 146 2.69 -9.87 -6.31
N GLY A 147 2.72 -9.90 -4.98
CA GLY A 147 2.97 -11.09 -4.16
C GLY A 147 1.68 -11.86 -3.88
N VAL A 148 1.66 -13.15 -4.24
CA VAL A 148 0.49 -14.03 -4.07
C VAL A 148 0.89 -15.49 -3.83
N PHE A 149 -0.02 -16.24 -3.23
CA PHE A 149 0.07 -17.69 -3.03
C PHE A 149 -1.34 -18.27 -2.84
N THR A 150 -1.49 -19.59 -2.99
CA THR A 150 -2.67 -20.31 -2.50
C THR A 150 -2.44 -20.72 -1.04
N SER A 151 -3.50 -21.14 -0.34
CA SER A 151 -3.50 -21.61 1.05
C SER A 151 -2.47 -22.69 1.46
N ASP A 152 -1.79 -23.31 0.51
CA ASP A 152 -0.88 -24.45 0.64
C ASP A 152 0.08 -24.56 -0.56
N GLY A 153 0.29 -23.47 -1.29
CA GLY A 153 1.08 -23.43 -2.51
C GLY A 153 2.48 -22.83 -2.30
N PRO A 154 3.32 -22.78 -3.34
CA PRO A 154 4.47 -21.89 -3.33
C PRO A 154 4.04 -20.42 -3.49
N ALA A 155 4.88 -19.49 -3.04
CA ALA A 155 4.70 -18.06 -3.29
C ALA A 155 5.19 -17.64 -4.69
N TYR A 156 4.58 -16.59 -5.21
CA TYR A 156 4.91 -15.95 -6.48
C TYR A 156 5.05 -14.45 -6.29
N ILE A 157 5.98 -13.85 -7.04
CA ILE A 157 6.01 -12.41 -7.32
C ILE A 157 5.75 -12.25 -8.81
N PHE A 158 4.63 -11.65 -9.19
CA PHE A 158 4.27 -11.35 -10.57
C PHE A 158 4.57 -9.89 -10.92
N ALA A 159 5.04 -9.65 -12.15
CA ALA A 159 5.09 -8.32 -12.75
C ALA A 159 3.70 -7.89 -13.26
N GLY A 160 3.60 -6.67 -13.78
CA GLY A 160 2.34 -6.09 -14.26
C GLY A 160 1.64 -6.90 -15.36
N ASP A 161 2.38 -7.71 -16.11
CA ASP A 161 1.87 -8.60 -17.17
C ASP A 161 1.45 -10.00 -16.68
N GLY A 162 1.46 -10.23 -15.36
CA GLY A 162 1.07 -11.51 -14.77
C GLY A 162 2.10 -12.63 -14.93
N LYS A 163 3.33 -12.32 -15.35
CA LYS A 163 4.47 -13.26 -15.41
C LYS A 163 5.37 -13.14 -14.20
N SER A 164 6.02 -14.25 -13.82
CA SER A 164 6.92 -14.23 -12.69
C SER A 164 8.04 -13.22 -12.91
N CYS A 165 8.28 -12.41 -11.88
CA CYS A 165 9.38 -11.46 -11.75
C CYS A 165 10.75 -12.10 -12.02
N TYR A 166 10.85 -13.42 -11.80
CA TYR A 166 12.08 -14.20 -11.96
C TYR A 166 12.10 -14.99 -13.27
N GLY A 167 11.13 -14.76 -14.14
CA GLY A 167 11.01 -15.39 -15.45
C GLY A 167 10.40 -16.78 -15.42
N GLN A 168 10.55 -17.49 -16.52
CA GLN A 168 9.94 -18.80 -16.74
C GLN A 168 10.98 -19.85 -17.14
N ALA A 169 10.71 -21.11 -16.82
CA ALA A 169 11.48 -22.27 -17.25
C ALA A 169 10.56 -23.50 -17.39
N PRO A 170 11.01 -24.60 -18.01
CA PRO A 170 10.18 -25.80 -18.13
C PRO A 170 9.70 -26.33 -16.78
N SER A 171 8.45 -26.78 -16.71
CA SER A 171 7.86 -27.52 -15.59
C SER A 171 8.12 -29.02 -15.73
N THR A 172 7.63 -29.82 -14.78
CA THR A 172 7.69 -31.29 -14.84
C THR A 172 6.96 -31.88 -16.05
N SER A 173 6.00 -31.15 -16.64
CA SER A 173 5.33 -31.52 -17.89
C SER A 173 6.07 -31.05 -19.16
N GLY A 174 7.21 -30.37 -19.01
CA GLY A 174 8.00 -29.79 -20.11
C GLY A 174 7.43 -28.49 -20.69
N GLN A 175 6.29 -28.00 -20.18
CA GLN A 175 5.73 -26.71 -20.56
C GLN A 175 6.45 -25.57 -19.85
N MET A 176 6.54 -24.39 -20.47
CA MET A 176 7.05 -23.22 -19.77
C MET A 176 6.11 -22.84 -18.62
N ALA A 177 6.67 -22.71 -17.43
CA ALA A 177 5.97 -22.32 -16.23
C ALA A 177 6.73 -21.20 -15.51
N ASP A 178 6.00 -20.41 -14.74
CA ASP A 178 6.56 -19.35 -13.92
C ASP A 178 7.48 -19.91 -12.85
N ARG A 179 8.57 -19.19 -12.59
CA ARG A 179 9.43 -19.45 -11.44
C ARG A 179 8.75 -19.02 -10.15
N VAL A 180 8.74 -19.91 -9.18
CA VAL A 180 8.23 -19.65 -7.82
C VAL A 180 9.33 -19.11 -6.92
N VAL A 181 8.93 -18.48 -5.82
CA VAL A 181 9.85 -18.17 -4.71
C VAL A 181 10.36 -19.49 -4.09
N GLY A 182 11.63 -19.52 -3.68
CA GLY A 182 12.31 -20.73 -3.24
C GLY A 182 11.72 -21.34 -1.97
N ASN A 183 11.63 -22.67 -1.94
CA ASN A 183 10.97 -23.45 -0.90
C ASN A 183 11.86 -24.59 -0.36
N SER A 184 13.17 -24.32 -0.26
CA SER A 184 14.17 -25.37 -0.09
C SER A 184 15.37 -25.00 0.80
N ALA A 185 15.35 -23.87 1.52
CA ALA A 185 16.51 -23.40 2.29
C ALA A 185 16.25 -23.33 3.80
N GLU A 186 17.16 -23.95 4.56
CA GLU A 186 17.24 -24.02 6.03
C GLU A 186 18.20 -22.95 6.56
N SER A 187 17.82 -21.67 6.53
CA SER A 187 18.62 -20.63 7.18
C SER A 187 18.04 -20.19 8.52
N GLY A 188 16.89 -20.73 8.93
CA GLY A 188 16.22 -20.51 10.21
C GLY A 188 16.30 -21.69 11.18
N ASN A 189 15.33 -21.80 12.09
CA ASN A 189 15.29 -22.81 13.16
C ASN A 189 14.28 -23.96 12.91
N SER A 190 13.57 -23.92 11.78
CA SER A 190 12.72 -25.02 11.29
C SER A 190 13.55 -26.18 10.75
N THR A 191 13.06 -27.39 10.94
CA THR A 191 13.63 -28.66 10.48
C THR A 191 12.71 -29.43 9.52
N ASP A 192 11.42 -29.07 9.44
CA ASP A 192 10.48 -29.65 8.47
C ASP A 192 10.62 -28.97 7.11
N THR A 193 11.54 -29.48 6.29
CA THR A 193 11.77 -28.99 4.92
C THR A 193 11.63 -30.08 3.86
N PRO A 194 11.29 -29.75 2.61
CA PRO A 194 10.85 -28.44 2.12
C PRO A 194 9.49 -28.04 2.69
N TYR A 195 9.11 -26.77 2.52
CA TYR A 195 7.85 -26.22 3.01
C TYR A 195 7.03 -25.58 1.89
N LEU A 196 5.77 -25.31 2.18
CA LEU A 196 4.83 -24.56 1.34
C LEU A 196 4.34 -23.35 2.14
N VAL A 197 3.79 -22.36 1.46
CA VAL A 197 3.04 -21.30 2.13
C VAL A 197 1.77 -21.91 2.70
N ALA A 198 1.43 -21.58 3.94
CA ALA A 198 0.24 -22.07 4.64
C ALA A 198 -0.91 -21.03 4.56
N VAL A 199 -2.07 -21.39 5.10
CA VAL A 199 -3.26 -20.51 5.16
C VAL A 199 -2.92 -19.25 5.96
N GLY A 200 -3.08 -18.08 5.35
CA GLY A 200 -2.91 -16.76 5.98
C GLY A 200 -2.56 -15.69 4.94
N ASP A 201 -2.13 -14.50 5.35
CA ASP A 201 -1.86 -13.41 4.39
C ASP A 201 -0.37 -13.15 4.18
N ALA A 202 -0.05 -12.50 3.06
CA ALA A 202 1.29 -12.02 2.78
C ALA A 202 1.51 -10.61 3.35
N ALA A 203 2.73 -10.31 3.77
CA ALA A 203 3.19 -8.95 4.02
C ALA A 203 4.50 -8.70 3.27
N PHE A 204 4.63 -7.56 2.62
CA PHE A 204 5.97 -7.06 2.28
C PHE A 204 6.57 -6.33 3.48
N GLY A 205 7.89 -6.36 3.64
CA GLY A 205 8.56 -5.66 4.74
C GLY A 205 9.96 -5.21 4.38
N ASP A 206 10.47 -4.16 5.02
CA ASP A 206 11.89 -3.80 5.01
C ASP A 206 12.50 -4.17 6.37
N LEU A 207 13.14 -5.34 6.44
CA LEU A 207 13.61 -5.91 7.71
C LEU A 207 14.76 -5.10 8.33
N THR A 208 15.59 -4.44 7.52
CA THR A 208 16.69 -3.62 8.01
C THR A 208 16.32 -2.15 8.19
N GLY A 209 15.16 -1.73 7.67
CA GLY A 209 14.77 -0.32 7.55
C GLY A 209 15.65 0.46 6.56
N THR A 210 16.39 -0.25 5.70
CA THR A 210 17.37 0.33 4.77
C THR A 210 17.34 -0.31 3.37
N GLY A 211 16.27 -1.06 3.04
CA GLY A 211 16.04 -1.61 1.70
C GLY A 211 16.22 -3.13 1.56
N ASP A 212 16.27 -3.89 2.66
CA ASP A 212 16.20 -5.36 2.59
C ASP A 212 14.73 -5.79 2.56
N TYR A 213 14.14 -5.70 1.36
CA TYR A 213 12.74 -6.03 1.15
C TYR A 213 12.52 -7.54 1.16
N VAL A 214 11.53 -7.96 1.95
CA VAL A 214 11.10 -9.35 2.07
C VAL A 214 9.63 -9.50 1.74
N LEU A 215 9.25 -10.71 1.29
CA LEU A 215 7.88 -11.21 1.42
C LEU A 215 7.84 -12.06 2.67
N ALA A 216 6.94 -11.79 3.62
CA ALA A 216 6.70 -12.60 4.81
C ALA A 216 5.34 -13.29 4.69
N ALA A 217 5.28 -14.58 5.02
CA ALA A 217 4.05 -15.36 5.03
C ALA A 217 4.13 -16.55 6.00
N PRO A 218 2.99 -17.08 6.45
CA PRO A 218 2.92 -18.39 7.10
C PRO A 218 3.42 -19.50 6.18
N THR A 219 4.14 -20.46 6.72
CA THR A 219 4.59 -21.65 5.98
C THR A 219 4.35 -22.91 6.80
N ALA A 220 4.20 -24.04 6.11
CA ALA A 220 4.12 -25.36 6.74
C ALA A 220 5.06 -26.31 6.01
N GLY A 221 5.83 -27.09 6.75
CA GLY A 221 6.72 -28.09 6.19
C GLY A 221 5.97 -29.26 5.53
N LEU A 222 6.69 -30.06 4.74
CA LEU A 222 6.09 -31.16 4.00
C LEU A 222 5.56 -32.26 4.94
N ILE A 223 6.20 -32.50 6.08
CA ILE A 223 5.70 -33.46 7.09
C ILE A 223 4.41 -32.91 7.70
N ARG A 224 4.35 -31.61 8.00
CA ARG A 224 3.12 -30.94 8.46
C ARG A 224 2.00 -31.00 7.43
N ALA A 225 2.28 -30.78 6.15
CA ALA A 225 1.29 -30.93 5.08
C ALA A 225 0.78 -32.38 4.98
N ALA A 226 1.64 -33.38 5.19
CA ALA A 226 1.24 -34.78 5.23
C ALA A 226 0.33 -35.11 6.42
N ASP A 227 0.46 -34.40 7.55
CA ASP A 227 -0.41 -34.53 8.74
C ASP A 227 -1.89 -34.26 8.45
N ILE A 228 -2.18 -33.46 7.41
CA ILE A 228 -3.55 -33.14 7.01
C ILE A 228 -4.23 -34.31 6.27
N VAL A 229 -3.46 -35.07 5.48
CA VAL A 229 -3.98 -36.11 4.59
C VAL A 229 -3.76 -37.53 5.08
N LEU A 230 -2.76 -37.74 5.95
CA LEU A 230 -2.48 -39.04 6.56
C LEU A 230 -3.23 -39.22 7.88
N THR A 231 -3.37 -40.48 8.30
CA THR A 231 -3.93 -40.80 9.61
C THR A 231 -2.85 -40.75 10.67
N ASP A 232 -3.20 -40.27 11.86
CA ASP A 232 -2.32 -40.08 13.03
C ASP A 232 -1.36 -38.91 12.88
N HIS A 233 -0.81 -38.43 14.00
CA HIS A 233 0.08 -37.28 14.02
C HIS A 233 1.45 -37.61 13.42
N GLN A 234 1.87 -36.84 12.43
CA GLN A 234 3.18 -36.95 11.80
C GLN A 234 4.23 -36.24 12.67
N ALA A 235 5.01 -37.02 13.41
CA ALA A 235 6.05 -36.51 14.28
C ALA A 235 7.10 -35.70 13.49
N GLY A 236 7.35 -34.47 13.94
CA GLY A 236 8.29 -33.54 13.28
C GLY A 236 7.64 -32.66 12.22
N GLY A 237 6.30 -32.65 12.10
CA GLY A 237 5.60 -31.63 11.33
C GLY A 237 5.67 -30.27 12.04
N GLU A 238 6.09 -29.24 11.31
CA GLU A 238 6.27 -27.89 11.84
C GLU A 238 5.48 -26.85 11.03
N ASP A 239 4.90 -25.89 11.76
CA ASP A 239 4.36 -24.64 11.23
C ASP A 239 5.38 -23.53 11.47
N ASP A 240 5.48 -22.60 10.54
CA ASP A 240 6.53 -21.60 10.50
C ASP A 240 5.99 -20.24 10.06
N ILE A 241 6.77 -19.20 10.32
CA ILE A 241 6.74 -17.92 9.60
C ILE A 241 7.98 -17.87 8.72
N THR A 242 7.86 -17.57 7.44
CA THR A 242 9.00 -17.39 6.55
C THR A 242 9.05 -15.97 6.00
N ALA A 243 10.25 -15.39 5.92
CA ALA A 243 10.53 -14.18 5.16
C ALA A 243 11.53 -14.50 4.04
N TRP A 244 11.17 -14.25 2.78
CA TRP A 244 12.07 -14.42 1.62
C TRP A 244 12.71 -13.09 1.27
N SER A 245 14.05 -13.03 1.20
CA SER A 245 14.75 -11.81 0.78
C SER A 245 14.64 -11.62 -0.73
N LEU A 246 14.02 -10.52 -1.14
CA LEU A 246 13.69 -10.24 -2.54
C LEU A 246 14.75 -9.39 -3.23
N THR A 247 15.52 -8.60 -2.47
CA THR A 247 16.57 -7.73 -3.00
C THR A 247 17.97 -8.34 -2.92
N ASN A 248 18.20 -9.27 -1.99
CA ASN A 248 19.52 -9.85 -1.73
C ASN A 248 19.59 -11.32 -2.13
N LEU A 249 19.48 -11.62 -3.43
CA LEU A 249 19.69 -12.98 -3.96
C LEU A 249 21.15 -13.41 -3.72
N PRO A 250 21.43 -14.41 -2.85
CA PRO A 250 22.81 -14.84 -2.61
C PRO A 250 23.42 -15.40 -3.89
N GLN A 251 24.70 -15.10 -4.14
CA GLN A 251 25.40 -15.61 -5.30
C GLN A 251 25.43 -17.15 -5.27
N GLY A 252 24.75 -17.80 -6.23
CA GLY A 252 24.64 -19.26 -6.30
C GLY A 252 23.35 -19.88 -5.73
N ALA A 253 22.42 -19.07 -5.20
CA ALA A 253 21.14 -19.50 -4.64
C ALA A 253 20.08 -19.96 -5.66
N GLY A 254 20.46 -20.10 -6.94
CA GLY A 254 19.53 -20.39 -8.03
C GLY A 254 18.88 -19.12 -8.62
N PRO A 255 17.88 -19.28 -9.51
CA PRO A 255 17.31 -18.16 -10.25
C PRO A 255 16.24 -17.35 -9.47
N VAL A 256 15.98 -17.68 -8.20
CA VAL A 256 14.83 -17.17 -7.44
C VAL A 256 15.21 -16.77 -6.00
N PRO A 257 14.41 -15.90 -5.35
CA PRO A 257 14.56 -15.57 -3.93
C PRO A 257 14.57 -16.79 -3.03
N GLN A 258 15.41 -16.73 -2.01
CA GLN A 258 15.46 -17.70 -0.93
C GLN A 258 15.07 -17.01 0.39
N PRO A 259 14.69 -17.78 1.41
CA PRO A 259 14.53 -17.27 2.77
C PRO A 259 15.69 -16.39 3.21
N HIS A 260 15.34 -15.27 3.82
CA HIS A 260 16.27 -14.43 4.55
C HIS A 260 16.95 -15.27 5.66
N PRO A 261 18.26 -15.09 5.93
CA PRO A 261 18.92 -15.76 7.06
C PRO A 261 18.12 -15.62 8.35
N GLY A 262 17.87 -16.72 9.05
CA GLY A 262 17.00 -16.77 10.23
C GLY A 262 15.58 -17.27 9.97
N PHE A 263 15.19 -17.48 8.71
CA PHE A 263 13.88 -18.02 8.33
C PHE A 263 14.01 -19.34 7.53
N PRO A 264 13.03 -20.26 7.59
CA PRO A 264 11.77 -20.20 8.35
C PRO A 264 11.97 -20.19 9.88
N HIS A 265 11.08 -19.49 10.57
CA HIS A 265 11.02 -19.45 12.02
C HIS A 265 9.85 -20.30 12.53
N PHE A 266 10.16 -21.35 13.27
CA PHE A 266 9.21 -22.25 13.92
C PHE A 266 8.23 -21.49 14.82
N VAL A 267 6.95 -21.84 14.71
CA VAL A 267 5.87 -21.41 15.59
C VAL A 267 5.04 -22.59 16.07
N ASP A 268 4.29 -22.40 17.16
CA ASP A 268 3.62 -23.53 17.83
C ASP A 268 2.39 -24.06 17.06
N ASP A 269 1.78 -23.29 16.15
CA ASP A 269 0.65 -23.72 15.31
C ASP A 269 0.40 -22.79 14.09
N LEU A 270 -0.59 -23.16 13.27
CA LEU A 270 -1.05 -22.44 12.08
C LEU A 270 -1.44 -20.98 12.35
N GLN A 271 -1.13 -20.08 11.42
CA GLN A 271 -1.52 -18.66 11.46
C GLN A 271 -2.86 -18.43 10.71
N PHE A 272 -3.88 -19.19 11.09
CA PHE A 272 -5.13 -19.33 10.35
C PHE A 272 -5.88 -17.99 10.15
N PHE A 273 -6.02 -17.54 8.90
CA PHE A 273 -6.60 -16.24 8.48
C PHE A 273 -5.85 -14.98 8.93
N ALA A 274 -4.66 -15.14 9.51
CA ALA A 274 -3.82 -14.04 9.94
C ALA A 274 -2.63 -13.86 9.00
N GLY A 275 -2.37 -12.63 8.58
CA GLY A 275 -1.08 -12.23 8.01
C GLY A 275 -0.09 -11.75 9.08
N PRO A 276 1.21 -11.73 8.76
CA PRO A 276 2.18 -11.03 9.60
C PRO A 276 2.02 -9.51 9.52
N ALA A 277 2.47 -8.81 10.56
CA ALA A 277 2.84 -7.40 10.48
C ALA A 277 4.36 -7.26 10.52
N VAL A 278 4.89 -6.14 10.02
CA VAL A 278 6.32 -5.85 10.04
C VAL A 278 6.56 -4.45 10.61
N ALA A 279 7.24 -4.38 11.75
CA ALA A 279 7.53 -3.12 12.44
C ALA A 279 8.72 -3.20 13.41
N ASP A 280 9.41 -2.08 13.60
CA ASP A 280 10.45 -1.87 14.61
C ASP A 280 9.80 -1.64 15.98
N LEU A 281 9.80 -2.67 16.83
CA LEU A 281 9.15 -2.59 18.14
C LEU A 281 10.09 -2.09 19.25
N ASN A 282 11.40 -2.09 19.00
CA ASN A 282 12.39 -1.74 20.02
C ASN A 282 12.98 -0.33 19.86
N GLY A 283 12.78 0.31 18.70
CA GLY A 283 13.27 1.64 18.35
C GLY A 283 14.69 1.67 17.82
N LEU A 284 15.23 0.54 17.35
CA LEU A 284 16.63 0.42 16.91
C LEU A 284 16.80 0.49 15.40
N GLY A 285 15.71 0.52 14.62
CA GLY A 285 15.72 0.62 13.16
C GLY A 285 15.32 -0.66 12.44
N PRO A 286 15.97 -1.82 12.68
CA PRO A 286 15.52 -3.09 12.16
C PRO A 286 14.08 -3.41 12.60
N GLN A 287 13.33 -4.10 11.74
CA GLN A 287 11.92 -4.40 11.95
C GLN A 287 11.70 -5.89 12.19
N GLU A 288 10.82 -6.20 13.14
CA GLU A 288 10.41 -7.56 13.47
C GLU A 288 9.21 -8.01 12.63
N VAL A 289 9.16 -9.30 12.29
CA VAL A 289 7.97 -9.97 11.75
C VAL A 289 7.10 -10.44 12.92
N LEU A 290 5.89 -9.91 13.00
CA LEU A 290 4.93 -10.19 14.06
C LEU A 290 3.86 -11.14 13.55
N ALA A 291 3.61 -12.23 14.26
CA ALA A 291 2.54 -13.15 13.92
C ALA A 291 2.03 -13.89 15.16
N GLY A 292 0.74 -14.19 15.11
CA GLY A 292 0.04 -15.02 16.09
C GLY A 292 -0.37 -16.34 15.47
N THR A 293 -0.67 -17.32 16.33
CA THR A 293 -1.02 -18.67 15.91
C THR A 293 -2.42 -19.07 16.40
N ALA A 294 -2.88 -20.23 15.94
CA ALA A 294 -4.10 -20.90 16.38
C ALA A 294 -3.92 -21.65 17.72
N VAL A 295 -2.99 -21.23 18.58
CA VAL A 295 -2.95 -21.70 19.98
C VAL A 295 -3.03 -20.54 20.95
N SER A 296 -1.92 -19.88 21.24
CA SER A 296 -1.86 -18.84 22.27
C SER A 296 -0.67 -17.90 22.12
N ASP A 297 0.30 -18.23 21.28
CA ASP A 297 1.56 -17.50 21.20
C ASP A 297 1.50 -16.38 20.16
N PHE A 298 2.08 -15.24 20.53
CA PHE A 298 2.26 -14.10 19.66
C PHE A 298 3.73 -13.69 19.67
N ARG A 299 4.37 -13.82 18.50
CA ARG A 299 5.82 -13.75 18.32
C ARG A 299 6.24 -12.44 17.67
N ALA A 300 7.50 -12.07 17.90
CA ALA A 300 8.16 -10.99 17.17
C ALA A 300 9.54 -11.48 16.77
N VAL A 301 9.67 -11.88 15.51
CA VAL A 301 10.89 -12.47 14.98
C VAL A 301 11.74 -11.36 14.39
N THR A 302 12.93 -11.17 14.95
CA THR A 302 13.91 -10.20 14.44
C THR A 302 14.41 -10.61 13.04
N PRO A 303 15.05 -9.71 12.29
CA PRO A 303 15.66 -10.06 11.00
C PRO A 303 16.69 -11.19 11.10
N GLY A 304 17.29 -11.41 12.28
CA GLY A 304 18.21 -12.52 12.52
C GLY A 304 17.55 -13.87 12.78
N GLY A 305 16.21 -13.97 12.71
CA GLY A 305 15.48 -15.22 12.97
C GLY A 305 15.31 -15.60 14.44
N VAL A 306 15.62 -14.68 15.36
CA VAL A 306 15.45 -14.90 16.81
C VAL A 306 14.33 -14.04 17.36
N GLU A 307 13.69 -14.52 18.42
CA GLU A 307 12.68 -13.78 19.16
C GLU A 307 13.23 -12.47 19.72
N LEU A 308 12.45 -11.39 19.56
CA LEU A 308 12.78 -10.10 20.14
C LEU A 308 12.86 -10.22 21.66
N PRO A 309 13.99 -9.85 22.30
CA PRO A 309 14.15 -10.01 23.74
C PRO A 309 13.04 -9.33 24.55
N GLY A 310 12.37 -10.12 25.40
CA GLY A 310 11.28 -9.64 26.27
C GLY A 310 9.92 -9.53 25.58
N TRP A 311 9.80 -9.93 24.31
CA TRP A 311 8.53 -9.82 23.59
C TRP A 311 7.53 -10.91 23.92
N SER A 312 7.88 -12.19 23.73
CA SER A 312 6.96 -13.34 23.67
C SER A 312 5.70 -13.19 24.53
N LYS A 313 4.53 -13.17 23.88
CA LYS A 313 3.23 -13.02 24.56
C LYS A 313 2.44 -14.32 24.45
N ASN A 314 1.73 -14.62 25.53
CA ASN A 314 0.69 -15.66 25.56
C ASN A 314 -0.67 -14.95 25.72
N THR A 315 -1.59 -15.27 24.83
CA THR A 315 -2.94 -14.68 24.74
C THR A 315 -4.04 -15.64 25.18
N ASP A 316 -3.71 -16.87 25.59
CA ASP A 316 -4.63 -17.92 26.08
C ASP A 316 -5.74 -18.33 25.06
N GLY A 317 -5.59 -17.94 23.79
CA GLY A 317 -6.57 -18.19 22.74
C GLY A 317 -6.01 -17.96 21.34
N TRP A 318 -6.80 -18.34 20.33
CA TRP A 318 -6.38 -18.31 18.93
C TRP A 318 -6.31 -16.87 18.43
N ILE A 319 -5.20 -16.50 17.80
CA ILE A 319 -5.09 -15.22 17.10
C ILE A 319 -5.42 -15.47 15.63
N VAL A 320 -6.56 -14.93 15.18
CA VAL A 320 -7.11 -15.15 13.83
C VAL A 320 -7.12 -13.88 12.97
N GLU A 321 -6.30 -12.89 13.35
CA GLU A 321 -6.22 -11.59 12.70
C GLU A 321 -4.77 -11.12 12.59
N THR A 322 -4.49 -10.33 11.55
CA THR A 322 -3.21 -9.63 11.43
C THR A 322 -3.07 -8.61 12.56
N PRO A 323 -1.97 -8.63 13.34
CA PRO A 323 -1.72 -7.64 14.38
C PRO A 323 -1.68 -6.22 13.83
N ALA A 324 -2.10 -5.25 14.65
CA ALA A 324 -2.02 -3.83 14.33
C ALA A 324 -0.94 -3.12 15.18
N VAL A 325 -0.05 -2.40 14.52
CA VAL A 325 1.01 -1.58 15.11
C VAL A 325 0.72 -0.11 14.86
N GLY A 326 0.67 0.70 15.91
CA GLY A 326 0.41 2.12 15.79
C GLY A 326 0.39 2.83 17.13
N THR A 327 0.14 4.15 17.15
CA THR A 327 0.01 4.91 18.40
C THR A 327 -1.46 5.06 18.80
N ILE A 328 -1.71 5.20 20.11
CA ILE A 328 -3.05 5.39 20.66
C ILE A 328 -3.05 6.64 21.54
N GLY A 329 -3.95 7.58 21.24
CA GLY A 329 -4.09 8.82 22.01
C GLY A 329 -2.84 9.69 21.89
N SER A 330 -2.42 10.29 23.00
CA SER A 330 -1.27 11.21 23.06
C SER A 330 0.06 10.53 23.41
N ASP A 331 0.09 9.20 23.57
CA ASP A 331 1.33 8.49 23.89
C ASP A 331 2.16 8.25 22.63
N GLN A 332 3.38 8.79 22.63
CA GLN A 332 4.30 8.73 21.51
C GLN A 332 5.16 7.45 21.49
N HIS A 333 4.58 6.32 21.89
CA HIS A 333 5.16 4.99 21.73
C HIS A 333 4.21 4.12 20.92
N GLN A 334 4.79 3.30 20.03
CA GLN A 334 4.00 2.30 19.34
C GLN A 334 3.32 1.34 20.34
N LYS A 335 2.16 0.87 19.92
CA LYS A 335 1.34 -0.14 20.55
C LYS A 335 1.18 -1.27 19.55
N VAL A 336 1.18 -2.50 20.04
CA VAL A 336 0.77 -3.66 19.26
C VAL A 336 -0.55 -4.15 19.83
N ALA A 337 -1.55 -4.26 18.97
CA ALA A 337 -2.89 -4.70 19.30
C ALA A 337 -3.22 -6.00 18.54
N VAL A 338 -3.79 -6.96 19.26
CA VAL A 338 -4.33 -8.22 18.73
C VAL A 338 -5.56 -8.61 19.54
N MET A 339 -6.47 -9.34 18.91
CA MET A 339 -7.58 -10.01 19.56
C MET A 339 -7.45 -11.52 19.45
N ASP A 340 -7.85 -12.21 20.51
CA ASP A 340 -8.12 -13.64 20.44
C ASP A 340 -9.51 -13.91 19.84
N ARG A 341 -9.76 -15.15 19.46
CA ARG A 341 -11.05 -15.63 18.92
C ARG A 341 -12.20 -15.48 19.92
N GLU A 342 -11.89 -15.45 21.21
CA GLU A 342 -12.84 -15.27 22.31
C GLU A 342 -13.28 -13.80 22.48
N GLY A 343 -12.63 -12.86 21.78
CA GLY A 343 -12.94 -11.43 21.75
C GLY A 343 -12.18 -10.59 22.78
N THR A 344 -11.13 -11.12 23.39
CA THR A 344 -10.22 -10.38 24.26
C THR A 344 -9.28 -9.54 23.43
N LEU A 345 -9.31 -8.22 23.60
CA LEU A 345 -8.35 -7.29 22.99
C LEU A 345 -7.13 -7.12 23.91
N PHE A 346 -5.97 -7.48 23.40
CA PHE A 346 -4.67 -7.21 24.01
C PHE A 346 -4.04 -5.98 23.36
N VAL A 347 -3.47 -5.10 24.18
CA VAL A 347 -2.71 -3.93 23.72
C VAL A 347 -1.43 -3.81 24.53
N TRP A 348 -0.29 -3.99 23.89
CA TRP A 348 1.01 -3.86 24.53
C TRP A 348 1.73 -2.59 24.09
N GLN A 349 2.33 -1.89 25.04
CA GLN A 349 3.26 -0.82 24.75
C GLN A 349 4.65 -1.36 24.46
N THR A 350 5.24 -0.83 23.38
CA THR A 350 6.60 -1.14 22.97
C THR A 350 7.56 -0.04 23.45
N THR A 351 8.87 -0.27 23.30
CA THR A 351 9.88 0.77 23.59
C THR A 351 10.14 1.68 22.39
N ALA A 352 9.68 1.28 21.20
CA ALA A 352 9.75 2.09 20.00
C ALA A 352 8.96 3.40 20.13
N GLY A 353 9.57 4.48 19.66
CA GLY A 353 8.90 5.77 19.55
C GLY A 353 7.82 5.73 18.46
N ALA A 354 6.91 6.71 18.48
CA ALA A 354 5.78 6.80 17.56
C ALA A 354 6.18 6.65 16.07
N CYS A 355 7.35 7.15 15.70
CA CYS A 355 7.84 7.21 14.33
C CYS A 355 8.89 6.15 13.99
N SER A 356 9.05 5.12 14.82
CA SER A 356 9.80 3.93 14.44
C SER A 356 9.18 3.29 13.19
N GLY A 357 10.02 2.61 12.40
CA GLY A 357 9.60 2.05 11.12
C GLY A 357 8.51 1.00 11.26
N ALA A 358 7.50 1.05 10.41
CA ALA A 358 6.48 0.00 10.29
C ALA A 358 6.14 -0.20 8.81
N SER A 359 6.78 -1.18 8.19
CA SER A 359 6.65 -1.46 6.76
C SER A 359 5.33 -2.13 6.41
N TRP A 360 4.72 -2.84 7.36
CA TRP A 360 3.40 -3.45 7.19
C TRP A 360 2.69 -3.49 8.54
N PRO A 361 2.21 -2.34 9.05
CA PRO A 361 1.77 -2.22 10.43
C PRO A 361 0.50 -3.01 10.75
N ARG A 362 -0.29 -3.42 9.75
CA ARG A 362 -1.62 -4.01 9.94
C ARG A 362 -2.06 -4.83 8.73
N TYR A 363 -3.23 -5.46 8.84
CA TYR A 363 -3.91 -6.11 7.72
C TYR A 363 -3.87 -5.23 6.48
N LYS A 364 -3.32 -5.77 5.39
CA LYS A 364 -3.16 -5.10 4.07
C LYS A 364 -2.49 -3.74 4.12
N HIS A 365 -1.44 -3.63 4.93
CA HIS A 365 -0.49 -2.53 5.02
C HIS A 365 -1.03 -1.25 5.66
N ASP A 366 -2.14 -0.71 5.17
CA ASP A 366 -2.57 0.67 5.47
C ASP A 366 -4.03 0.78 5.94
N ASP A 367 -4.44 1.99 6.35
CA ASP A 367 -5.77 2.27 6.89
C ASP A 367 -6.92 2.02 5.92
N TRP A 368 -6.66 2.04 4.62
CA TRP A 368 -7.63 1.72 3.58
C TRP A 368 -7.57 0.26 3.13
N ASN A 369 -6.69 -0.54 3.76
CA ASN A 369 -6.43 -1.92 3.40
C ASN A 369 -6.13 -2.06 1.90
N SER A 370 -5.32 -1.16 1.32
CA SER A 370 -5.05 -1.17 -0.13
C SER A 370 -4.22 -2.40 -0.55
N GLY A 371 -3.45 -2.96 0.37
CA GLY A 371 -2.50 -4.03 0.10
C GLY A 371 -1.24 -3.57 -0.64
N ASN A 372 -1.02 -2.25 -0.78
CA ASN A 372 0.10 -1.68 -1.53
C ASN A 372 1.10 -0.98 -0.60
N PHE A 373 2.34 -1.48 -0.61
CA PHE A 373 3.46 -1.08 0.24
C PHE A 373 3.82 0.41 0.19
N SER A 374 3.46 1.12 -0.88
CA SER A 374 3.73 2.56 -1.02
C SER A 374 2.58 3.46 -0.55
N THR A 375 1.43 2.88 -0.24
CA THR A 375 0.22 3.65 0.03
C THR A 375 0.20 4.13 1.47
N ILE A 376 0.30 5.45 1.64
CA ILE A 376 0.13 6.13 2.91
C ILE A 376 -1.32 6.56 3.00
N ALA A 377 -2.15 5.69 3.58
CA ALA A 377 -3.56 5.96 3.79
C ALA A 377 -3.87 6.58 5.16
N GLY A 378 -2.87 6.83 6.00
CA GLY A 378 -3.06 7.59 7.24
C GLY A 378 -3.53 9.01 6.94
N ARG A 379 -4.35 9.59 7.81
CA ARG A 379 -4.84 10.97 7.61
C ARG A 379 -3.80 11.97 8.14
N PRO A 380 -3.39 12.99 7.36
CA PRO A 380 -2.55 14.05 7.89
C PRO A 380 -3.20 14.82 9.02
N GLU A 381 -2.38 15.40 9.89
CA GLU A 381 -2.85 16.27 10.97
C GLU A 381 -3.54 17.52 10.43
N THR A 382 -4.39 18.08 11.28
CA THR A 382 -5.11 19.32 10.94
C THR A 382 -4.18 20.51 11.02
N ILE A 383 -4.19 21.35 10.00
CA ILE A 383 -3.50 22.65 10.05
C ILE A 383 -4.25 23.54 11.06
N THR A 384 -3.57 23.97 12.12
CA THR A 384 -4.21 24.72 13.23
C THR A 384 -3.90 26.22 13.26
N ASP A 385 -3.00 26.68 12.40
CA ASP A 385 -2.44 28.03 12.42
C ASP A 385 -2.45 28.69 11.03
N LEU A 386 -3.46 28.37 10.19
CA LEU A 386 -3.59 28.93 8.85
C LEU A 386 -3.71 30.45 8.88
N GLY A 387 -2.65 31.12 8.47
CA GLY A 387 -2.53 32.57 8.26
C GLY A 387 -2.68 32.96 6.80
N GLU A 388 -3.21 34.16 6.56
CA GLU A 388 -3.46 34.68 5.23
C GLU A 388 -3.01 36.14 5.12
N SER A 389 -2.45 36.52 3.97
CA SER A 389 -2.18 37.92 3.64
C SER A 389 -2.38 38.17 2.14
N ALA A 390 -2.84 39.38 1.79
CA ALA A 390 -3.06 39.76 0.39
C ALA A 390 -2.24 41.03 0.05
N ALA A 391 -1.39 40.94 -0.96
CA ALA A 391 -0.60 42.08 -1.45
C ALA A 391 -0.36 41.96 -2.96
N GLY A 392 -0.57 43.06 -3.70
CA GLY A 392 -0.24 43.12 -5.14
C GLY A 392 -0.95 42.08 -6.00
N GLY A 393 -2.21 41.74 -5.70
CA GLY A 393 -2.97 40.71 -6.44
C GLY A 393 -2.55 39.27 -6.15
N THR A 394 -1.68 39.06 -5.16
CA THR A 394 -1.25 37.75 -4.66
C THR A 394 -1.79 37.54 -3.26
N VAL A 395 -2.41 36.38 -3.02
CA VAL A 395 -2.73 35.90 -1.67
C VAL A 395 -1.63 34.95 -1.23
N THR A 396 -1.10 35.14 -0.04
CA THR A 396 -0.09 34.25 0.57
C THR A 396 -0.72 33.57 1.77
N LEU A 397 -0.76 32.25 1.73
CA LEU A 397 -1.14 31.39 2.84
C LEU A 397 0.12 30.92 3.56
N THR A 398 0.12 30.98 4.88
CA THR A 398 1.23 30.55 5.74
C THR A 398 0.72 29.72 6.89
N PHE A 399 1.35 28.59 7.17
CA PHE A 399 0.97 27.70 8.26
C PHE A 399 2.15 26.81 8.65
N THR A 400 2.03 26.06 9.75
CA THR A 400 3.00 25.02 10.10
C THR A 400 2.64 23.75 9.33
N ALA A 401 3.59 23.20 8.56
CA ALA A 401 3.42 21.95 7.84
C ALA A 401 3.00 20.82 8.81
N PRO A 402 1.83 20.18 8.63
CA PRO A 402 1.35 19.15 9.53
C PRO A 402 2.11 17.84 9.32
N HIS A 403 2.09 16.98 10.34
CA HIS A 403 2.54 15.59 10.16
C HIS A 403 1.62 14.83 9.19
N GLY A 404 2.23 13.95 8.40
CA GLY A 404 1.53 13.15 7.40
C GLY A 404 0.62 12.09 8.01
N THR A 405 0.94 11.52 9.16
CA THR A 405 0.08 10.55 9.85
C THR A 405 0.34 10.60 11.34
N LEU A 406 -0.67 11.02 12.12
CA LEU A 406 -0.53 11.25 13.56
C LEU A 406 0.75 12.06 13.82
N PHE A 407 1.72 11.51 14.56
CA PHE A 407 2.95 12.21 14.95
C PHE A 407 4.08 12.21 13.90
N CYS A 408 3.88 11.56 12.76
CA CYS A 408 4.98 11.10 11.93
C CYS A 408 4.82 11.41 10.44
N GLY A 409 5.95 11.42 9.74
CA GLY A 409 6.01 11.64 8.30
C GLY A 409 5.61 13.06 7.88
N ASN A 410 5.76 13.33 6.58
CA ASN A 410 5.31 14.56 5.95
C ASN A 410 4.04 14.27 5.15
N ALA A 411 3.18 15.26 5.01
CA ALA A 411 2.11 15.19 4.02
C ALA A 411 2.71 15.11 2.59
N ALA A 412 1.95 14.57 1.64
CA ALA A 412 2.36 14.58 0.23
C ALA A 412 2.21 15.97 -0.41
N GLY A 413 1.23 16.76 0.04
CA GLY A 413 0.98 18.11 -0.45
C GLY A 413 -0.32 18.68 0.12
N TYR A 414 -0.83 19.74 -0.52
CA TYR A 414 -1.99 20.48 -0.04
C TYR A 414 -3.05 20.70 -1.11
N GLN A 415 -4.31 20.52 -0.72
CA GLN A 415 -5.49 20.97 -1.44
C GLN A 415 -5.99 22.27 -0.84
N ILE A 416 -6.24 23.26 -1.71
CA ILE A 416 -6.74 24.57 -1.30
C ILE A 416 -8.12 24.79 -1.88
N ARG A 417 -9.08 25.14 -1.01
CA ARG A 417 -10.38 25.64 -1.44
C ARG A 417 -10.61 27.05 -0.94
N TYR A 418 -11.46 27.77 -1.65
CA TYR A 418 -11.87 29.12 -1.25
C TYR A 418 -13.35 29.37 -1.50
N SER A 419 -13.90 30.34 -0.77
CA SER A 419 -15.29 30.79 -0.87
C SER A 419 -15.36 32.30 -0.86
N THR A 420 -16.29 32.87 -1.63
CA THR A 420 -16.58 34.31 -1.67
C THR A 420 -17.82 34.69 -0.85
N THR A 421 -18.57 33.70 -0.34
CA THR A 421 -19.89 33.92 0.29
C THR A 421 -19.90 33.69 1.80
N GLY A 422 -18.83 33.10 2.35
CA GLY A 422 -18.71 32.80 3.77
C GLY A 422 -17.64 31.75 4.07
N PRO A 423 -17.39 31.46 5.35
CA PRO A 423 -16.39 30.49 5.78
C PRO A 423 -16.55 29.10 5.13
N VAL A 424 -15.43 28.48 4.83
CA VAL A 424 -15.38 27.07 4.45
C VAL A 424 -15.47 26.23 5.73
N THR A 425 -16.45 25.34 5.77
CA THR A 425 -16.77 24.45 6.89
C THR A 425 -17.13 23.09 6.32
N ASP A 426 -17.25 22.05 7.16
CA ASP A 426 -17.64 20.72 6.68
C ASP A 426 -18.98 20.76 5.90
N ALA A 427 -19.90 21.63 6.33
CA ALA A 427 -21.21 21.81 5.68
C ALA A 427 -21.13 22.59 4.35
N THR A 428 -20.11 23.42 4.17
CA THR A 428 -19.93 24.30 2.99
C THR A 428 -18.79 23.86 2.06
N TRP A 429 -18.14 22.73 2.36
CA TRP A 429 -16.95 22.22 1.65
C TRP A 429 -17.21 21.96 0.17
N ALA A 430 -18.32 21.29 -0.15
CA ALA A 430 -18.67 20.90 -1.52
C ALA A 430 -18.99 22.11 -2.42
N GLN A 431 -19.41 23.24 -1.81
CA GLN A 431 -19.72 24.49 -2.50
C GLN A 431 -18.48 25.39 -2.64
N ALA A 432 -17.43 25.15 -1.87
CA ALA A 432 -16.18 25.89 -1.97
C ALA A 432 -15.45 25.55 -3.29
N THR A 433 -14.85 26.57 -3.89
CA THR A 433 -14.15 26.45 -5.17
C THR A 433 -12.75 25.90 -4.96
N LEU A 434 -12.39 24.86 -5.71
CA LEU A 434 -11.03 24.32 -5.72
C LEU A 434 -10.07 25.29 -6.42
N ALA A 435 -9.03 25.73 -5.72
CA ALA A 435 -7.90 26.37 -6.36
C ALA A 435 -7.07 25.31 -7.10
N GLY A 436 -6.47 25.67 -8.24
CA GLY A 436 -5.70 24.71 -9.03
C GLY A 436 -4.70 25.40 -9.96
N PRO A 437 -3.91 24.64 -10.74
CA PRO A 437 -2.88 25.21 -11.60
C PRO A 437 -3.45 26.05 -12.74
N THR A 438 -4.68 25.75 -13.17
CA THR A 438 -5.41 26.53 -14.18
C THR A 438 -6.86 26.67 -13.75
N ASN A 439 -7.25 27.84 -13.25
CA ASN A 439 -8.65 28.12 -12.92
C ASN A 439 -9.05 29.45 -13.56
N SER A 440 -9.93 29.40 -14.56
CA SER A 440 -10.32 30.58 -15.33
C SER A 440 -11.23 31.48 -14.48
N GLY A 441 -10.68 32.58 -13.97
CA GLY A 441 -11.39 33.54 -13.11
C GLY A 441 -11.36 33.20 -11.61
N GLY A 442 -10.49 32.28 -11.19
CA GLY A 442 -10.35 31.85 -9.79
C GLY A 442 -8.92 31.86 -9.29
N CYS A 443 -8.74 31.66 -7.98
CA CYS A 443 -7.41 31.52 -7.39
C CYS A 443 -6.63 30.35 -8.02
N THR A 444 -5.38 30.60 -8.40
CA THR A 444 -4.46 29.61 -8.95
C THR A 444 -3.19 29.47 -8.13
N TYR A 445 -2.72 28.23 -7.97
CA TYR A 445 -1.41 27.90 -7.39
C TYR A 445 -0.83 26.69 -8.11
N THR A 446 0.48 26.51 -8.02
CA THR A 446 1.16 25.30 -8.48
C THR A 446 1.29 24.35 -7.30
N PRO A 447 0.65 23.16 -7.32
CA PRO A 447 0.88 22.16 -6.30
C PRO A 447 2.36 21.78 -6.22
N ALA A 448 2.86 21.63 -5.00
CA ALA A 448 4.22 21.20 -4.69
C ALA A 448 4.17 20.16 -3.57
N ALA A 449 5.28 19.42 -3.41
CA ALA A 449 5.46 18.56 -2.24
C ALA A 449 5.45 19.42 -0.96
N ALA A 450 4.88 18.90 0.12
CA ALA A 450 4.89 19.59 1.41
C ALA A 450 6.32 19.73 1.95
N ASP A 451 6.58 20.83 2.65
CA ASP A 451 7.79 20.98 3.45
C ASP A 451 7.79 19.98 4.63
N PRO A 452 8.95 19.72 5.25
CA PRO A 452 9.02 18.83 6.41
C PRO A 452 8.08 19.26 7.54
N ALA A 453 7.41 18.31 8.18
CA ALA A 453 6.47 18.58 9.26
C ALA A 453 7.11 19.42 10.38
N GLY A 454 6.35 20.38 10.92
CA GLY A 454 6.80 21.34 11.92
C GLY A 454 7.55 22.56 11.37
N THR A 455 7.82 22.62 10.06
CA THR A 455 8.39 23.82 9.41
C THR A 455 7.30 24.77 8.92
N GLN A 456 7.68 26.02 8.65
CA GLN A 456 6.74 27.01 8.12
C GLN A 456 6.56 26.81 6.61
N GLU A 457 5.34 26.49 6.20
CA GLU A 457 4.91 26.36 4.81
C GLU A 457 4.45 27.73 4.27
N THR A 458 4.65 28.00 2.98
CA THR A 458 4.14 29.22 2.32
C THR A 458 3.62 28.93 0.92
N ILE A 459 2.33 29.13 0.70
CA ILE A 459 1.69 28.95 -0.61
C ILE A 459 1.21 30.29 -1.17
N LYS A 460 1.58 30.58 -2.41
CA LYS A 460 1.17 31.80 -3.12
C LYS A 460 0.09 31.49 -4.14
N LEU A 461 -1.04 32.18 -4.00
CA LEU A 461 -2.17 32.14 -4.91
C LEU A 461 -2.22 33.43 -5.72
N THR A 462 -2.45 33.31 -7.02
CA THR A 462 -2.63 34.43 -7.95
C THR A 462 -3.97 34.30 -8.67
N GLY A 463 -4.41 35.35 -9.38
CA GLY A 463 -5.67 35.31 -10.14
C GLY A 463 -6.95 35.24 -9.28
N CYS A 464 -6.82 35.39 -7.95
CA CYS A 464 -7.94 35.34 -7.03
C CYS A 464 -8.98 36.43 -7.32
N PRO A 465 -10.29 36.12 -7.14
CA PRO A 465 -11.34 37.13 -7.24
C PRO A 465 -11.11 38.30 -6.28
N SER A 466 -11.50 39.50 -6.71
CA SER A 466 -11.52 40.67 -5.84
C SER A 466 -12.59 40.54 -4.75
N GLY A 467 -12.35 41.16 -3.60
CA GLY A 467 -13.29 41.13 -2.47
C GLY A 467 -12.83 40.18 -1.37
N GLN A 468 -13.78 39.82 -0.50
CA GLN A 468 -13.52 38.98 0.66
C GLN A 468 -13.47 37.50 0.25
N LEU A 469 -12.42 36.83 0.66
CA LEU A 469 -12.22 35.40 0.46
C LEU A 469 -12.08 34.70 1.80
N TYR A 470 -12.50 33.43 1.83
CA TYR A 470 -12.32 32.52 2.95
C TYR A 470 -11.60 31.30 2.40
N PHE A 471 -10.44 30.97 2.95
CA PHE A 471 -9.67 29.80 2.51
C PHE A 471 -9.81 28.64 3.47
N ASP A 472 -9.63 27.45 2.91
CA ASP A 472 -9.29 26.25 3.65
C ASP A 472 -8.13 25.55 2.96
N VAL A 473 -7.23 25.00 3.78
CA VAL A 473 -6.10 24.19 3.33
C VAL A 473 -6.17 22.84 4.02
N GLN A 474 -6.18 21.78 3.22
CA GLN A 474 -6.08 20.41 3.73
C GLN A 474 -4.81 19.78 3.19
N ALA A 475 -3.97 19.27 4.10
CA ALA A 475 -2.90 18.37 3.73
C ALA A 475 -3.50 17.04 3.22
N PHE A 476 -2.79 16.37 2.31
CA PHE A 476 -3.17 15.04 1.84
C PHE A 476 -1.96 14.12 1.73
N ASN A 477 -2.21 12.81 1.79
CA ASN A 477 -1.22 11.77 1.46
C ASN A 477 -1.53 11.10 0.11
N ASN A 478 -0.63 10.22 -0.34
CA ASN A 478 -0.72 9.53 -1.63
C ASN A 478 -1.78 8.41 -1.69
N GLY A 479 -2.59 8.23 -0.65
CA GLY A 479 -3.83 7.45 -0.73
C GLY A 479 -4.77 8.01 -1.82
N SER A 480 -4.88 7.31 -2.95
CA SER A 480 -5.69 7.61 -4.15
C SER A 480 -5.23 8.79 -5.04
N ALA A 481 -5.41 8.61 -6.35
CA ALA A 481 -4.99 9.56 -7.40
C ALA A 481 -5.88 10.82 -7.51
N THR A 482 -7.11 10.78 -6.98
CA THR A 482 -8.08 11.89 -7.08
C THR A 482 -8.47 12.38 -5.69
N GLY A 483 -7.61 13.22 -5.10
CA GLY A 483 -7.91 13.98 -3.89
C GLY A 483 -7.07 13.61 -2.67
N GLY A 484 -6.34 12.49 -2.67
CA GLY A 484 -5.54 12.09 -1.52
C GLY A 484 -6.39 11.75 -0.28
N ASN A 485 -5.80 11.13 0.75
CA ASN A 485 -6.47 11.09 2.05
C ASN A 485 -6.41 12.49 2.69
N LEU A 486 -7.48 13.27 2.54
CA LEU A 486 -7.52 14.66 3.02
C LEU A 486 -7.58 14.75 4.55
N ALA A 487 -6.79 15.67 5.10
CA ALA A 487 -6.87 16.11 6.49
C ALA A 487 -8.24 16.69 6.85
N ALA A 488 -8.44 17.10 8.10
CA ALA A 488 -9.60 17.92 8.44
C ALA A 488 -9.43 19.32 7.87
N ILE A 489 -10.55 20.03 7.72
CA ILE A 489 -10.56 21.45 7.37
C ILE A 489 -9.69 22.18 8.39
N SER A 490 -8.77 23.00 7.91
CA SER A 490 -7.89 23.82 8.72
C SER A 490 -8.67 24.70 9.68
N THR A 491 -8.14 24.91 10.88
CA THR A 491 -8.75 25.91 11.77
C THR A 491 -8.33 27.29 11.28
N THR A 492 -9.30 28.08 10.85
CA THR A 492 -9.04 29.44 10.37
C THR A 492 -8.35 30.27 11.46
N SER A 493 -7.20 30.88 11.16
CA SER A 493 -6.89 32.15 11.82
C SER A 493 -7.82 33.19 11.20
N SER A 494 -8.81 33.65 11.97
CA SER A 494 -9.54 34.85 11.59
C SER A 494 -8.56 36.02 11.75
N PRO A 495 -8.05 36.58 10.64
CA PRO A 495 -8.66 37.82 10.17
C PRO A 495 -8.70 37.94 8.64
N GLN A 496 -9.90 37.85 8.07
CA GLN A 496 -10.39 38.65 6.94
C GLN A 496 -9.34 39.14 5.92
N THR A 497 -9.10 38.40 4.84
CA THR A 497 -8.36 38.91 3.68
C THR A 497 -9.31 39.54 2.65
N SER A 498 -9.05 40.80 2.30
CA SER A 498 -9.67 41.48 1.16
C SER A 498 -8.65 41.63 0.03
N VAL A 499 -8.93 41.09 -1.15
CA VAL A 499 -8.12 41.35 -2.35
C VAL A 499 -8.59 42.67 -2.96
N PRO A 500 -7.76 43.74 -2.97
CA PRO A 500 -8.16 45.04 -3.50
C PRO A 500 -8.29 44.97 -5.02
N GLU A 501 -9.29 45.68 -5.56
CA GLU A 501 -9.46 45.88 -7.00
C GLU A 501 -8.28 46.72 -7.51
N VAL A 502 -7.50 46.19 -8.47
CA VAL A 502 -6.47 46.99 -9.15
C VAL A 502 -7.16 47.88 -10.16
N VAL A 503 -7.60 49.06 -9.70
CA VAL A 503 -8.05 50.13 -10.59
C VAL A 503 -6.80 50.80 -11.16
N PHE A 504 -6.49 50.54 -12.43
CA PHE A 504 -5.53 51.38 -13.14
C PHE A 504 -6.13 52.78 -13.26
N PRO A 505 -5.49 53.85 -12.76
CA PRO A 505 -5.88 55.19 -13.14
C PRO A 505 -5.54 55.34 -14.62
N VAL A 506 -6.56 55.28 -15.48
CA VAL A 506 -6.42 55.71 -16.87
C VAL A 506 -6.18 57.21 -16.83
N SER A 507 -4.92 57.62 -16.87
CA SER A 507 -4.54 59.00 -17.14
C SER A 507 -3.16 59.08 -17.78
N LEU A 508 -3.16 59.65 -18.99
CA LEU A 508 -2.06 60.25 -19.77
C LEU A 508 -1.33 59.38 -20.81
N ALA A 509 -1.84 59.44 -22.04
CA ALA A 509 -1.01 59.51 -23.25
C ALA A 509 -1.62 60.52 -24.26
N LEU A 510 -1.10 61.75 -24.19
CA LEU A 510 -0.82 62.74 -25.25
C LEU A 510 -1.71 62.86 -26.51
N GLY A 511 -2.29 64.06 -26.69
CA GLY A 511 -2.05 64.88 -27.90
C GLY A 511 -3.27 65.32 -28.73
N GLY A 512 -3.60 66.62 -28.72
CA GLY A 512 -4.32 67.24 -29.85
C GLY A 512 -5.19 68.47 -29.57
N VAL A 513 -4.59 69.66 -29.72
CA VAL A 513 -5.19 70.93 -30.24
C VAL A 513 -6.35 71.59 -29.46
N ALA A 514 -6.07 72.75 -28.84
CA ALA A 514 -6.70 74.05 -29.16
C ALA A 514 -6.78 75.03 -27.96
N ALA A 515 -6.29 76.24 -28.25
CA ALA A 515 -6.85 77.54 -27.86
C ALA A 515 -6.53 78.17 -26.48
N VAL A 516 -5.69 79.21 -26.57
CA VAL A 516 -5.95 80.62 -26.16
C VAL A 516 -6.01 80.98 -24.66
N ALA A 517 -5.00 81.77 -24.26
CA ALA A 517 -5.04 82.87 -23.27
C ALA A 517 -5.30 82.51 -21.80
N ALA A 518 -4.75 83.13 -20.76
CA ALA A 518 -3.96 84.34 -20.63
C ALA A 518 -3.33 84.32 -19.22
N TRP A 519 -2.13 84.89 -19.13
CA TRP A 519 -1.78 85.92 -18.14
C TRP A 519 -2.07 85.59 -16.66
N ALA A 520 -1.09 85.03 -15.96
CA ALA A 520 -0.09 85.78 -15.22
C ALA A 520 -0.50 86.17 -13.78
N ARG A 521 0.50 85.95 -12.92
CA ARG A 521 0.83 86.71 -11.69
C ARG A 521 0.10 86.34 -10.39
N ARG A 522 0.93 85.69 -9.56
CA ARG A 522 1.63 86.30 -8.39
C ARG A 522 1.07 86.01 -7.00
N ARG A 523 2.06 85.63 -6.17
CA ARG A 523 2.32 85.94 -4.74
C ARG A 523 1.58 85.05 -3.74
N ARG A 524 2.32 84.27 -2.94
CA ARG A 524 3.09 84.64 -1.71
C ARG A 524 2.20 85.25 -0.62
N ARG A 525 1.95 84.49 0.46
CA ARG A 525 2.31 84.75 1.88
C ARG A 525 1.39 83.91 2.79
N VAL A 526 1.94 83.02 3.63
CA VAL A 526 2.36 83.23 5.04
C VAL A 526 1.16 83.46 5.96
N THR A 527 0.89 82.52 6.89
CA THR A 527 0.96 82.71 8.37
C THR A 527 0.43 81.47 9.12
N LYS A 528 1.24 80.95 10.06
CA LYS A 528 0.84 80.31 11.33
C LYS A 528 0.40 81.43 12.31
N PRO A 529 -0.32 81.21 13.44
CA PRO A 529 0.14 80.35 14.56
C PRO A 529 -0.94 79.65 15.44
N GLU A 530 -0.43 78.74 16.30
CA GLU A 530 -0.77 78.35 17.70
C GLU A 530 -2.23 78.40 18.21
N ARG A 531 -2.84 77.27 18.65
CA ARG A 531 -2.85 76.63 20.02
C ARG A 531 -3.71 77.38 21.06
N PRO A 532 -4.21 76.75 22.15
CA PRO A 532 -3.81 75.47 22.78
C PRO A 532 -4.37 74.21 22.14
#